data_AF-A0A2G5SHR7-F1
#
_entry.id   AF-A0A2G5SHR7-F1
#
_cell.length_a   1.000
_cell.length_b   1.000
_cell.length_c   1.000
_cell.angle_alpha   90.00
_cell.angle_beta   90.00
_cell.angle_gamma   90.00
#
_symmetry.space_group_name_H-M   'P 1'
#
loop_
_entity.id
_entity.type
_entity.pdbx_description
1 polymer ?
#
loop_
_entity_poly.entity_id
_entity_poly.type
_entity_poly.pdbx_seq_one_letter_code
_entity_poly.pdbx_strand_id
1 'polypeptide(L)'
;MEIPPPNLLTIAEVPMTRITEFCDLKSILNLRKVCHDLRNFIDDTKPKISKIKVLGFEIFEDRIIFEIDDRTLTMDYKDDKKGNTVFSMDQKSKILENSNFFEIFSNDFCGFLDFQGPKFERIYMDLSKMSPNSLKKFLEVFVENLKKRKEKIKVKFLPLVLLDQEDSLEILKVLDSKFLKKIQIYFENFPENREEKSWKIDKIMELEQWKNLEKLVLHSKIEISDFRNLGHLRKCVLRVAKITVEDLKILKEVSFF
;
A
#
# COMPACT_ATOMS: atom_id res chain seq x y z
N MET A 1 15.13 45.51 26.34
CA MET A 1 14.12 44.67 25.68
C MET A 1 14.56 43.24 25.87
N GLU A 2 13.80 42.44 26.62
CA GLU A 2 14.07 41.01 26.76
C GLU A 2 13.84 40.35 25.40
N ILE A 3 14.82 39.58 24.94
CA ILE A 3 14.66 38.76 23.75
C ILE A 3 13.62 37.68 24.13
N PRO A 4 12.50 37.57 23.40
CA PRO A 4 11.51 36.54 23.70
C PRO A 4 12.18 35.16 23.64
N PRO A 5 11.76 34.22 24.50
CA PRO A 5 12.36 32.90 24.52
C PRO A 5 12.25 32.25 23.13
N PRO A 6 13.32 31.60 22.66
CA PRO A 6 13.33 30.98 21.34
C PRO A 6 12.20 29.95 21.25
N ASN A 7 11.42 30.05 20.18
CA ASN A 7 10.37 29.09 19.83
C ASN A 7 10.56 28.62 18.39
N LEU A 8 9.88 27.54 18.00
CA LEU A 8 10.03 26.93 16.66
C LEU A 8 9.83 27.91 15.49
N LEU A 9 9.02 28.97 15.68
CA LEU A 9 8.75 29.99 14.65
C LEU A 9 9.85 31.05 14.55
N THR A 10 10.70 31.18 15.56
CA THR A 10 11.83 32.13 15.58
C THR A 10 13.13 31.54 15.08
N ILE A 11 13.17 30.22 14.83
CA ILE A 11 14.34 29.53 14.29
C ILE A 11 14.34 29.65 12.76
N ALA A 12 15.53 29.74 12.15
CA ALA A 12 15.67 29.71 10.70
C ALA A 12 15.09 28.42 10.07
N GLU A 13 14.73 28.51 8.80
CA GLU A 13 14.10 27.43 8.03
C GLU A 13 14.93 26.13 8.03
N VAL A 14 16.24 26.23 7.79
CA VAL A 14 17.13 25.06 7.67
C VAL A 14 17.19 24.21 8.96
N PRO A 15 17.43 24.78 10.16
CA PRO A 15 17.32 24.02 11.40
C PRO A 15 15.92 23.47 11.65
N MET A 16 14.85 24.22 11.32
CA MET A 16 13.47 23.76 11.49
C MET A 16 13.18 22.52 10.62
N THR A 17 13.64 22.51 9.37
CA THR A 17 13.53 21.34 8.47
C THR A 17 14.28 20.13 9.03
N ARG A 18 15.48 20.33 9.57
CA ARG A 18 16.22 19.24 10.21
C ARG A 18 15.48 18.68 11.42
N ILE A 19 14.90 19.54 12.26
CA ILE A 19 14.11 19.11 13.42
C ILE A 19 12.93 18.24 12.98
N THR A 20 12.19 18.67 11.94
CA THR A 20 11.04 17.92 11.44
C THR A 20 11.44 16.60 10.76
N GLU A 21 12.62 16.48 10.17
CA GLU A 21 13.16 15.20 9.66
C GLU A 21 13.49 14.19 10.78
N PHE A 22 13.75 14.66 12.01
CA PHE A 22 13.93 13.79 13.20
C PHE A 22 12.61 13.42 13.89
N CYS A 23 11.48 14.04 13.51
CA CYS A 23 10.17 13.69 14.05
C CYS A 23 9.67 12.35 13.52
N ASP A 24 8.88 11.65 14.34
CA ASP A 24 8.03 10.57 13.85
C ASP A 24 6.76 11.14 13.20
N LEU A 25 6.00 10.27 12.51
CA LEU A 25 4.75 10.68 11.85
C LEU A 25 3.78 11.34 12.85
N LYS A 26 3.65 10.78 14.04
CA LYS A 26 2.74 11.29 15.08
C LYS A 26 3.11 12.70 15.49
N SER A 27 4.39 12.98 15.68
CA SER A 27 4.91 14.31 16.03
C SER A 27 4.66 15.30 14.92
N ILE A 28 4.90 14.92 13.65
CA ILE A 28 4.55 15.77 12.50
C ILE A 28 3.05 16.09 12.47
N LEU A 29 2.19 15.09 12.61
CA LEU A 29 0.73 15.29 12.61
C LEU A 29 0.26 16.16 13.78
N ASN A 30 0.93 16.08 14.93
CA ASN A 30 0.65 16.96 16.07
C ASN A 30 1.12 18.39 15.81
N LEU A 31 2.33 18.59 15.28
CA LEU A 31 2.88 19.92 14.96
C LEU A 31 2.01 20.67 13.96
N ARG A 32 1.47 19.99 12.93
CA ARG A 32 0.51 20.57 11.96
C ARG A 32 -0.78 21.09 12.62
N LYS A 33 -1.09 20.65 13.85
CA LYS A 33 -2.29 21.06 14.60
C LYS A 33 -2.03 22.17 15.61
N VAL A 34 -0.77 22.56 15.85
CA VAL A 34 -0.42 23.58 16.85
C VAL A 34 -0.79 24.99 16.39
N CYS A 35 -0.32 25.42 15.21
CA CYS A 35 -0.64 26.73 14.63
C CYS A 35 -0.60 26.72 13.10
N HIS A 36 -1.10 27.78 12.47
CA HIS A 36 -1.12 27.94 11.01
C HIS A 36 0.29 27.98 10.41
N ASP A 37 1.23 28.67 11.05
CA ASP A 37 2.59 28.82 10.52
C ASP A 37 3.34 27.48 10.48
N LEU A 38 3.23 26.67 11.55
CA LEU A 38 3.80 25.32 11.57
C LEU A 38 3.16 24.39 10.55
N ARG A 39 1.84 24.52 10.34
CA ARG A 39 1.12 23.75 9.32
C ARG A 39 1.64 24.08 7.94
N ASN A 40 1.69 25.37 7.59
CA ASN A 40 2.15 25.84 6.29
C ASN A 40 3.61 25.42 6.07
N PHE A 41 4.48 25.62 7.07
CA PHE A 41 5.87 25.18 7.01
C PHE A 41 5.99 23.68 6.70
N ILE A 42 5.26 22.82 7.41
CA ILE A 42 5.31 21.36 7.19
C ILE A 42 4.74 20.98 5.82
N ASP A 43 3.65 21.60 5.40
CA ASP A 43 2.96 21.29 4.14
C ASP A 43 3.77 21.76 2.92
N ASP A 44 4.52 22.86 3.06
CA ASP A 44 5.42 23.41 2.04
C ASP A 44 6.75 22.66 1.96
N THR A 45 7.38 22.39 3.12
CA THR A 45 8.70 21.72 3.17
C THR A 45 8.61 20.21 2.96
N LYS A 46 7.48 19.59 3.31
CA LYS A 46 7.24 18.13 3.23
C LYS A 46 8.43 17.34 3.78
N PRO A 47 8.72 17.51 5.09
CA PRO A 47 9.92 16.96 5.70
C PRO A 47 9.93 15.45 5.54
N LYS A 48 11.07 14.91 5.10
CA LYS A 48 11.26 13.48 4.91
C LYS A 48 11.42 12.81 6.27
N ILE A 49 10.29 12.45 6.87
CA ILE A 49 10.30 11.73 8.14
C ILE A 49 10.98 10.37 7.97
N SER A 50 11.87 10.02 8.88
CA SER A 50 12.74 8.86 8.70
C SER A 50 12.14 7.53 9.21
N LYS A 51 12.52 6.44 8.53
CA LYS A 51 12.48 5.00 8.91
C LYS A 51 11.19 4.19 8.80
N ILE A 52 10.10 4.69 8.21
CA ILE A 52 8.96 3.81 7.92
C ILE A 52 9.33 2.84 6.79
N LYS A 53 9.28 1.54 7.07
CA LYS A 53 9.66 0.48 6.13
C LYS A 53 8.50 -0.40 5.74
N VAL A 54 7.52 -0.54 6.62
CA VAL A 54 6.43 -1.50 6.47
C VAL A 54 5.09 -0.81 6.62
N LEU A 55 4.20 -1.07 5.66
CA LEU A 55 2.80 -0.66 5.72
C LEU A 55 1.90 -1.91 5.68
N GLY A 56 0.78 -1.85 6.39
CA GLY A 56 -0.27 -2.87 6.38
C GLY A 56 -1.64 -2.24 6.20
N PHE A 57 -2.46 -2.83 5.32
CA PHE A 57 -3.83 -2.41 5.08
C PHE A 57 -4.75 -3.61 5.28
N GLU A 58 -5.72 -3.50 6.20
CA GLU A 58 -6.87 -4.41 6.24
C GLU A 58 -8.12 -3.61 5.92
N ILE A 59 -8.80 -3.97 4.84
CA ILE A 59 -9.89 -3.18 4.27
C ILE A 59 -11.18 -4.01 4.32
N PHE A 60 -12.17 -3.50 5.05
CA PHE A 60 -13.47 -4.08 5.29
C PHE A 60 -14.55 -3.20 4.63
N GLU A 61 -15.80 -3.68 4.62
CA GLU A 61 -16.95 -2.91 4.10
C GLU A 61 -17.18 -1.58 4.81
N ASP A 62 -16.96 -1.53 6.12
CA ASP A 62 -17.27 -0.39 6.98
C ASP A 62 -16.04 0.22 7.67
N ARG A 63 -14.84 -0.29 7.35
CA ARG A 63 -13.61 0.06 8.07
C ARG A 63 -12.33 -0.17 7.26
N ILE A 64 -11.35 0.72 7.44
CA ILE A 64 -9.96 0.54 7.04
C ILE A 64 -9.07 0.59 8.28
N ILE A 65 -8.24 -0.43 8.45
CA ILE A 65 -7.15 -0.44 9.42
C ILE A 65 -5.85 -0.21 8.65
N PHE A 66 -5.13 0.85 9.00
CA PHE A 66 -3.84 1.20 8.44
C PHE A 66 -2.74 1.08 9.49
N GLU A 67 -1.81 0.16 9.27
CA GLU A 67 -0.71 -0.16 10.17
C GLU A 67 0.63 0.32 9.61
N ILE A 68 1.48 0.85 10.49
CA ILE A 68 2.83 1.29 10.19
C ILE A 68 3.82 0.52 11.07
N ASP A 69 4.88 0.01 10.43
CA ASP A 69 5.99 -0.73 11.04
C ASP A 69 5.50 -1.81 12.02
N ASP A 70 4.68 -2.73 11.50
CA ASP A 70 4.16 -3.89 12.23
C ASP A 70 3.48 -3.51 13.56
N ARG A 71 2.47 -2.61 13.45
CA ARG A 71 1.64 -2.10 14.56
C ARG A 71 2.34 -1.17 15.53
N THR A 72 3.47 -0.59 15.14
CA THR A 72 4.07 0.53 15.89
C THR A 72 3.11 1.73 15.95
N LEU A 73 2.38 1.97 14.86
CA LEU A 73 1.25 2.89 14.82
C LEU A 73 0.09 2.25 14.06
N THR A 74 -1.11 2.39 14.60
CA THR A 74 -2.34 1.93 13.94
C THR A 74 -3.32 3.08 13.84
N MET A 75 -3.85 3.27 12.64
CA MET A 75 -4.92 4.21 12.32
C MET A 75 -6.15 3.44 11.88
N ASP A 76 -7.29 3.96 12.28
CA ASP A 76 -8.60 3.37 12.05
C ASP A 76 -9.51 4.38 11.37
N TYR A 77 -10.15 3.99 10.29
CA TYR A 77 -11.15 4.79 9.59
C TYR A 77 -12.39 3.92 9.46
N LYS A 78 -13.50 4.28 10.10
CA LYS A 78 -14.72 3.48 10.05
C LYS A 78 -15.97 4.33 10.00
N ASP A 79 -17.05 3.75 9.52
CA ASP A 79 -18.36 4.38 9.62
C ASP A 79 -18.92 4.26 11.06
N ASP A 80 -19.55 5.33 11.53
CA ASP A 80 -20.46 5.26 12.67
C ASP A 80 -21.88 4.87 12.24
N LYS A 81 -22.75 4.62 13.23
CA LYS A 81 -24.16 4.26 12.98
C LYS A 81 -24.99 5.33 12.25
N LYS A 82 -24.44 6.54 12.10
CA LYS A 82 -25.08 7.69 11.45
C LYS A 82 -24.47 7.98 10.06
N GLY A 83 -23.51 7.17 9.61
CA GLY A 83 -22.82 7.37 8.33
C GLY A 83 -21.74 8.44 8.36
N ASN A 84 -21.22 8.80 9.54
CA ASN A 84 -20.06 9.67 9.68
C ASN A 84 -18.77 8.84 9.75
N THR A 85 -17.65 9.43 9.33
CA THR A 85 -16.33 8.80 9.53
C THR A 85 -15.84 9.00 10.95
N VAL A 86 -15.46 7.91 11.61
CA VAL A 86 -14.68 7.90 12.86
C VAL A 86 -13.24 7.59 12.52
N PHE A 87 -12.38 8.58 12.68
CA PHE A 87 -10.94 8.40 12.61
C PHE A 87 -10.38 8.14 14.01
N SER A 88 -9.59 7.07 14.19
CA SER A 88 -8.87 6.79 15.43
C SER A 88 -7.38 6.58 15.16
N MET A 89 -6.55 7.08 16.06
CA MET A 89 -5.11 6.87 16.06
C MET A 89 -4.65 6.71 17.50
N ASP A 90 -4.04 5.56 17.82
CA ASP A 90 -3.79 5.12 19.20
C ASP A 90 -5.09 5.12 20.05
N GLN A 91 -5.11 5.85 21.17
CA GLN A 91 -6.24 5.96 22.09
C GLN A 91 -7.13 7.18 21.83
N LYS A 92 -6.89 7.93 20.74
CA LYS A 92 -7.63 9.15 20.40
C LYS A 92 -8.51 8.90 19.18
N SER A 93 -9.76 9.35 19.24
CA SER A 93 -10.69 9.31 18.13
C SER A 93 -11.31 10.68 17.85
N LYS A 94 -11.69 10.89 16.60
CA LYS A 94 -12.43 12.07 16.14
C LYS A 94 -13.54 11.62 15.19
N ILE A 95 -14.70 12.27 15.30
CA ILE A 95 -15.80 12.12 14.35
C ILE A 95 -15.69 13.23 13.29
N LEU A 96 -15.84 12.85 12.03
CA LEU A 96 -15.87 13.73 10.87
C LEU A 96 -17.27 13.63 10.27
N GLU A 97 -18.10 14.63 10.53
CA GLU A 97 -19.50 14.65 10.09
C GLU A 97 -19.62 14.72 8.57
N ASN A 98 -20.63 14.04 8.01
CA ASN A 98 -20.94 14.05 6.57
C ASN A 98 -19.74 13.72 5.67
N SER A 99 -18.91 12.75 6.07
CA SER A 99 -17.70 12.38 5.35
C SER A 99 -17.62 10.88 5.12
N ASN A 100 -17.03 10.49 3.99
CA ASN A 100 -16.83 9.10 3.61
C ASN A 100 -15.43 8.62 4.05
N PHE A 101 -15.36 7.51 4.78
CA PHE A 101 -14.11 7.06 5.38
C PHE A 101 -13.07 6.63 4.33
N PHE A 102 -13.49 6.14 3.16
CA PHE A 102 -12.58 5.82 2.06
C PHE A 102 -11.92 7.07 1.47
N GLU A 103 -12.69 8.15 1.29
CA GLU A 103 -12.16 9.41 0.79
C GLU A 103 -11.20 10.04 1.80
N ILE A 104 -11.57 10.05 3.09
CA ILE A 104 -10.70 10.56 4.16
C ILE A 104 -9.39 9.76 4.19
N PHE A 105 -9.47 8.44 4.24
CA PHE A 105 -8.28 7.58 4.23
C PHE A 105 -7.42 7.81 2.98
N SER A 106 -8.01 7.87 1.79
CA SER A 106 -7.26 8.04 0.54
C SER A 106 -6.51 9.37 0.50
N ASN A 107 -7.14 10.45 0.98
CA ASN A 107 -6.52 11.76 1.07
C ASN A 107 -5.38 11.78 2.11
N ASP A 108 -5.63 11.22 3.30
CA ASP A 108 -4.64 11.14 4.37
C ASP A 108 -3.44 10.27 3.96
N PHE A 109 -3.66 9.16 3.26
CA PHE A 109 -2.60 8.31 2.74
C PHE A 109 -1.75 9.00 1.67
N CYS A 110 -2.37 9.74 0.75
CA CYS A 110 -1.62 10.55 -0.21
C CYS A 110 -0.76 11.62 0.48
N GLY A 111 -1.31 12.31 1.48
CA GLY A 111 -0.55 13.26 2.30
C GLY A 111 0.58 12.59 3.08
N PHE A 112 0.35 11.40 3.64
CA PHE A 112 1.38 10.61 4.29
C PHE A 112 2.55 10.28 3.36
N LEU A 113 2.26 9.87 2.12
CA LEU A 113 3.27 9.57 1.11
C LEU A 113 4.07 10.79 0.65
N ASP A 114 3.60 12.01 0.91
CA ASP A 114 4.32 13.25 0.61
C ASP A 114 5.39 13.56 1.67
N PHE A 115 5.15 13.17 2.93
CA PHE A 115 6.12 13.31 4.02
C PHE A 115 7.17 12.19 4.04
N GLN A 116 6.97 11.13 3.27
CA GLN A 116 7.87 9.98 3.23
C GLN A 116 8.58 9.89 1.88
N GLY A 117 9.89 9.63 1.91
CA GLY A 117 10.56 9.12 0.73
C GLY A 117 9.95 7.75 0.43
N PRO A 118 9.33 7.50 -0.75
CA PRO A 118 8.32 6.45 -0.91
C PRO A 118 8.88 5.03 -1.01
N LYS A 119 10.05 4.75 -0.41
CA LYS A 119 10.82 3.51 -0.50
C LYS A 119 10.51 2.60 0.69
N PHE A 120 9.52 1.73 0.52
CA PHE A 120 9.09 0.76 1.50
C PHE A 120 9.77 -0.61 1.28
N GLU A 121 10.13 -1.28 2.37
CA GLU A 121 10.57 -2.67 2.31
C GLU A 121 9.38 -3.59 2.03
N ARG A 122 8.22 -3.33 2.65
CA ARG A 122 7.01 -4.13 2.47
C ARG A 122 5.73 -3.30 2.55
N ILE A 123 4.79 -3.59 1.66
CA ILE A 123 3.40 -3.15 1.78
C ILE A 123 2.50 -4.39 1.72
N TYR A 124 1.78 -4.66 2.80
CA TYR A 124 0.76 -5.71 2.85
C TYR A 124 -0.63 -5.11 2.65
N MET A 125 -1.47 -5.76 1.86
CA MET A 125 -2.86 -5.36 1.68
C MET A 125 -3.79 -6.56 1.64
N ASP A 126 -4.81 -6.53 2.51
CA ASP A 126 -5.91 -7.47 2.54
C ASP A 126 -7.20 -6.81 2.04
N LEU A 127 -7.64 -7.24 0.86
CA LEU A 127 -8.84 -6.77 0.17
C LEU A 127 -9.98 -7.81 0.20
N SER A 128 -9.75 -9.00 0.75
CA SER A 128 -10.71 -10.09 0.61
C SER A 128 -11.96 -9.94 1.48
N LYS A 129 -11.94 -8.96 2.39
CA LYS A 129 -13.03 -8.65 3.33
C LYS A 129 -14.04 -7.64 2.79
N MET A 130 -13.87 -7.22 1.53
CA MET A 130 -14.84 -6.41 0.79
C MET A 130 -15.63 -7.27 -0.19
N SER A 131 -16.85 -6.84 -0.52
CA SER A 131 -17.58 -7.33 -1.68
C SER A 131 -16.95 -6.81 -2.98
N PRO A 132 -17.11 -7.51 -4.11
CA PRO A 132 -16.55 -7.09 -5.39
C PRO A 132 -16.95 -5.66 -5.81
N ASN A 133 -18.19 -5.26 -5.56
CA ASN A 133 -18.69 -3.94 -5.93
C ASN A 133 -18.07 -2.83 -5.07
N SER A 134 -17.93 -3.04 -3.76
CA SER A 134 -17.30 -2.08 -2.86
C SER A 134 -15.79 -1.99 -3.13
N LEU A 135 -15.14 -3.12 -3.39
CA LEU A 135 -13.72 -3.17 -3.72
C LEU A 135 -13.41 -2.38 -5.00
N LYS A 136 -14.22 -2.55 -6.05
CA LYS A 136 -14.06 -1.79 -7.29
C LYS A 136 -14.11 -0.27 -7.05
N LYS A 137 -15.10 0.21 -6.29
CA LYS A 137 -15.24 1.63 -5.93
C LYS A 137 -14.05 2.13 -5.10
N PHE A 138 -13.60 1.33 -4.13
CA PHE A 138 -12.43 1.66 -3.34
C PHE A 138 -11.19 1.79 -4.23
N LEU A 139 -10.93 0.82 -5.10
CA LEU A 139 -9.79 0.84 -6.01
C LEU A 139 -9.85 2.02 -6.97
N GLU A 140 -11.02 2.36 -7.52
CA GLU A 140 -11.21 3.55 -8.36
C GLU A 140 -10.72 4.82 -7.64
N VAL A 141 -11.23 5.10 -6.44
CA VAL A 141 -10.85 6.29 -5.65
C VAL A 141 -9.39 6.25 -5.21
N PHE A 142 -8.95 5.11 -4.66
CA PHE A 142 -7.60 4.94 -4.12
C PHE A 142 -6.55 5.12 -5.22
N VAL A 143 -6.75 4.47 -6.36
CA VAL A 143 -5.79 4.49 -7.48
C VAL A 143 -5.82 5.83 -8.21
N GLU A 144 -6.99 6.46 -8.40
CA GLU A 144 -7.06 7.81 -8.98
C GLU A 144 -6.30 8.84 -8.14
N ASN A 145 -6.41 8.77 -6.81
CA ASN A 145 -5.67 9.65 -5.93
C ASN A 145 -4.16 9.40 -5.99
N LEU A 146 -3.72 8.14 -6.07
CA LEU A 146 -2.31 7.80 -6.23
C LEU A 146 -1.75 8.21 -7.60
N LYS A 147 -2.53 8.12 -8.68
CA LYS A 147 -2.15 8.54 -10.03
C LYS A 147 -1.89 10.05 -10.14
N LYS A 148 -2.47 10.88 -9.26
CA LYS A 148 -2.21 12.34 -9.18
C LYS A 148 -0.80 12.67 -8.67
N ARG A 149 -0.13 11.71 -8.03
CA ARG A 149 1.22 11.90 -7.47
C ARG A 149 2.27 11.88 -8.57
N LYS A 150 3.29 12.74 -8.43
CA LYS A 150 4.44 12.80 -9.36
C LYS A 150 5.29 11.53 -9.33
N GLU A 151 5.41 10.92 -8.15
CA GLU A 151 6.23 9.72 -7.95
C GLU A 151 5.36 8.48 -7.70
N LYS A 152 5.67 7.39 -8.42
CA LYS A 152 5.13 6.07 -8.11
C LYS A 152 5.60 5.58 -6.74
N ILE A 153 4.82 4.66 -6.14
CA ILE A 153 5.18 4.05 -4.86
C ILE A 153 6.32 3.07 -5.08
N LYS A 154 7.40 3.19 -4.31
CA LYS A 154 8.58 2.32 -4.41
C LYS A 154 8.52 1.29 -3.29
N VAL A 155 8.03 0.08 -3.56
CA VAL A 155 7.98 -1.02 -2.57
C VAL A 155 8.75 -2.25 -3.06
N LYS A 156 9.56 -2.89 -2.20
CA LYS A 156 10.31 -4.10 -2.61
C LYS A 156 9.46 -5.37 -2.57
N PHE A 157 8.63 -5.53 -1.55
CA PHE A 157 7.81 -6.72 -1.34
C PHE A 157 6.33 -6.37 -1.15
N LEU A 158 5.47 -6.97 -1.98
CA LEU A 158 4.03 -6.76 -1.98
C LEU A 158 3.28 -8.08 -1.74
N PRO A 159 2.95 -8.44 -0.49
CA PRO A 159 1.94 -9.45 -0.20
C PRO A 159 0.52 -8.89 -0.33
N LEU A 160 -0.33 -9.59 -1.09
CA LEU A 160 -1.73 -9.23 -1.36
C LEU A 160 -2.66 -10.41 -1.06
N VAL A 161 -3.82 -10.10 -0.47
CA VAL A 161 -4.98 -11.00 -0.37
C VAL A 161 -6.09 -10.37 -1.21
N LEU A 162 -6.59 -11.08 -2.23
CA LEU A 162 -7.40 -10.51 -3.31
C LEU A 162 -8.65 -11.35 -3.61
N LEU A 163 -9.63 -10.75 -4.29
CA LEU A 163 -10.78 -11.48 -4.81
C LEU A 163 -10.50 -12.02 -6.20
N ASP A 164 -9.85 -11.26 -7.08
CA ASP A 164 -9.41 -11.72 -8.39
C ASP A 164 -8.16 -10.97 -8.92
N GLN A 165 -7.73 -11.29 -10.14
CA GLN A 165 -6.54 -10.68 -10.74
C GLN A 165 -6.75 -9.19 -11.10
N GLU A 166 -7.96 -8.77 -11.47
CA GLU A 166 -8.23 -7.38 -11.89
C GLU A 166 -7.93 -6.41 -10.74
N ASP A 167 -8.24 -6.82 -9.51
CA ASP A 167 -7.90 -6.08 -8.28
C ASP A 167 -6.41 -5.76 -8.21
N SER A 168 -5.56 -6.74 -8.54
CA SER A 168 -4.10 -6.58 -8.51
C SER A 168 -3.59 -5.65 -9.59
N LEU A 169 -4.26 -5.59 -10.75
CA LEU A 169 -3.76 -4.82 -11.90
C LEU A 169 -3.73 -3.33 -11.58
N GLU A 170 -4.77 -2.80 -10.95
CA GLU A 170 -4.85 -1.38 -10.62
C GLU A 170 -3.85 -1.00 -9.52
N ILE A 171 -3.63 -1.86 -8.53
CA ILE A 171 -2.61 -1.66 -7.48
C ILE A 171 -1.20 -1.69 -8.07
N LEU A 172 -0.89 -2.69 -8.90
CA LEU A 172 0.46 -2.84 -9.45
C LEU A 172 0.85 -1.65 -10.34
N LYS A 173 -0.10 -1.08 -11.09
CA LYS A 173 0.16 0.05 -12.02
C LYS A 173 0.68 1.31 -11.30
N VAL A 174 0.30 1.54 -10.05
CA VAL A 174 0.76 2.70 -9.26
C VAL A 174 2.12 2.48 -8.58
N LEU A 175 2.69 1.27 -8.68
CA LEU A 175 4.00 0.93 -8.15
C LEU A 175 5.11 1.15 -9.18
N ASP A 176 6.28 1.53 -8.68
CA ASP A 176 7.53 1.62 -9.44
C ASP A 176 8.02 0.22 -9.81
N SER A 177 8.05 -0.08 -11.11
CA SER A 177 8.43 -1.38 -11.66
C SER A 177 9.86 -1.78 -11.30
N LYS A 178 10.80 -0.83 -11.22
CA LYS A 178 12.22 -1.11 -10.98
C LYS A 178 12.50 -1.45 -9.53
N PHE A 179 11.66 -0.96 -8.62
CA PHE A 179 11.83 -1.16 -7.18
C PHE A 179 11.13 -2.42 -6.66
N LEU A 180 10.07 -2.89 -7.32
CA LEU A 180 9.34 -4.10 -6.95
C LEU A 180 10.13 -5.37 -7.24
N LYS A 181 10.46 -6.13 -6.20
CA LYS A 181 11.30 -7.34 -6.29
C LYS A 181 10.57 -8.64 -5.97
N LYS A 182 9.56 -8.58 -5.11
CA LYS A 182 8.77 -9.74 -4.71
C LYS A 182 7.28 -9.43 -4.70
N ILE A 183 6.49 -10.31 -5.29
CA ILE A 183 5.04 -10.34 -5.16
C ILE A 183 4.67 -11.65 -4.46
N GLN A 184 3.73 -11.56 -3.52
CA GLN A 184 3.07 -12.73 -2.95
C GLN A 184 1.56 -12.51 -3.05
N ILE A 185 0.84 -13.42 -3.68
CA ILE A 185 -0.62 -13.28 -3.82
C ILE A 185 -1.30 -14.52 -3.23
N TYR A 186 -2.38 -14.25 -2.52
CA TYR A 186 -3.39 -15.20 -2.12
C TYR A 186 -4.74 -14.72 -2.66
N PHE A 187 -5.40 -15.52 -3.48
CA PHE A 187 -6.78 -15.30 -3.88
C PHE A 187 -7.70 -15.98 -2.89
N GLU A 188 -8.65 -15.22 -2.34
CA GLU A 188 -9.64 -15.70 -1.38
C GLU A 188 -10.56 -16.72 -2.03
N ASN A 189 -10.74 -17.85 -1.35
CA ASN A 189 -11.67 -18.88 -1.79
C ASN A 189 -12.85 -18.92 -0.82
N PHE A 190 -14.00 -18.38 -1.25
CA PHE A 190 -15.18 -18.32 -0.40
C PHE A 190 -15.67 -19.72 0.00
N PRO A 191 -16.11 -19.93 1.26
CA PRO A 191 -16.54 -21.24 1.77
C PRO A 191 -17.67 -21.92 0.98
N GLU A 192 -18.46 -21.13 0.25
CA GLU A 192 -19.56 -21.61 -0.60
C GLU A 192 -19.05 -22.40 -1.82
N ASN A 193 -17.78 -22.25 -2.18
CA ASN A 193 -17.14 -23.00 -3.26
C ASN A 193 -16.82 -24.42 -2.80
N ARG A 194 -17.61 -25.39 -3.28
CA ARG A 194 -17.38 -26.83 -3.03
C ARG A 194 -16.05 -27.34 -3.61
N GLU A 195 -15.54 -26.67 -4.63
CA GLU A 195 -14.27 -26.97 -5.28
C GLU A 195 -13.36 -25.76 -5.27
N GLU A 196 -12.06 -26.02 -5.13
CA GLU A 196 -11.07 -24.95 -5.22
C GLU A 196 -10.97 -24.40 -6.65
N LYS A 197 -11.35 -23.13 -6.78
CA LYS A 197 -11.25 -22.37 -8.03
C LYS A 197 -9.79 -22.25 -8.48
N SER A 198 -9.56 -22.38 -9.78
CA SER A 198 -8.27 -22.06 -10.39
C SER A 198 -8.27 -20.61 -10.88
N TRP A 199 -7.20 -19.88 -10.61
CA TRP A 199 -7.09 -18.45 -10.88
C TRP A 199 -6.15 -18.15 -12.04
N LYS A 200 -6.52 -17.19 -12.90
CA LYS A 200 -5.65 -16.72 -13.97
C LYS A 200 -4.81 -15.55 -13.49
N ILE A 201 -3.55 -15.50 -13.93
CA ILE A 201 -2.63 -14.40 -13.64
C ILE A 201 -2.01 -13.81 -14.90
N ASP A 202 -2.44 -14.24 -16.08
CA ASP A 202 -1.80 -13.88 -17.36
C ASP A 202 -1.70 -12.37 -17.55
N LYS A 203 -2.72 -11.61 -17.16
CA LYS A 203 -2.72 -10.14 -17.24
C LYS A 203 -1.67 -9.50 -16.32
N ILE A 204 -1.41 -10.10 -15.16
CA ILE A 204 -0.35 -9.65 -14.25
C ILE A 204 1.01 -9.82 -14.91
N MET A 205 1.21 -10.93 -15.64
CA MET A 205 2.47 -11.26 -16.30
C MET A 205 2.83 -10.31 -17.46
N GLU A 206 1.84 -9.61 -18.02
CA GLU A 206 2.04 -8.62 -19.07
C GLU A 206 2.57 -7.27 -18.56
N LEU A 207 2.48 -7.01 -17.24
CA LEU A 207 2.85 -5.72 -16.66
C LEU A 207 4.36 -5.48 -16.64
N GLU A 208 4.77 -4.20 -16.70
CA GLU A 208 6.17 -3.82 -16.54
C GLU A 208 6.73 -4.20 -15.16
N GLN A 209 5.88 -4.16 -14.14
CA GLN A 209 6.16 -4.60 -12.77
C GLN A 209 6.54 -6.08 -12.71
N TRP A 210 5.97 -6.91 -13.59
CA TRP A 210 6.30 -8.32 -13.67
C TRP A 210 7.70 -8.54 -14.26
N LYS A 211 8.08 -7.81 -15.31
CA LYS A 211 9.35 -7.97 -16.02
C LYS A 211 10.58 -7.75 -15.16
N ASN A 212 10.47 -6.93 -14.12
CA ASN A 212 11.57 -6.61 -13.18
C ASN A 212 11.50 -7.43 -11.88
N LEU A 213 10.49 -8.29 -11.75
CA LEU A 213 10.27 -9.10 -10.56
C LEU A 213 11.33 -10.18 -10.44
N GLU A 214 11.85 -10.40 -9.23
CA GLU A 214 12.82 -11.46 -8.96
C GLU A 214 12.16 -12.69 -8.33
N LYS A 215 11.09 -12.47 -7.56
CA LYS A 215 10.48 -13.52 -6.74
C LYS A 215 8.96 -13.47 -6.79
N LEU A 216 8.36 -14.64 -6.98
CA LEU A 216 6.92 -14.83 -6.96
C LEU A 216 6.53 -15.94 -5.99
N VAL A 217 5.49 -15.70 -5.21
CA VAL A 217 4.84 -16.72 -4.37
C VAL A 217 3.34 -16.65 -4.58
N LEU A 218 2.75 -17.72 -5.12
CA LEU A 218 1.31 -17.85 -5.32
C LEU A 218 0.82 -19.08 -4.57
N HIS A 219 -0.03 -18.83 -3.57
CA HIS A 219 -0.54 -19.89 -2.68
C HIS A 219 -1.79 -20.56 -3.25
N SER A 220 -2.61 -19.81 -3.98
CA SER A 220 -3.83 -20.32 -4.62
C SER A 220 -3.52 -21.13 -5.87
N LYS A 221 -4.39 -22.09 -6.20
CA LYS A 221 -4.30 -22.85 -7.45
C LYS A 221 -4.45 -21.91 -8.66
N ILE A 222 -3.48 -21.93 -9.59
CA ILE A 222 -3.47 -21.05 -10.76
C ILE A 222 -3.45 -21.78 -12.10
N GLU A 223 -4.00 -21.15 -13.12
CA GLU A 223 -3.82 -21.47 -14.53
C GLU A 223 -2.76 -20.54 -15.12
N ILE A 224 -1.75 -21.14 -15.77
CA ILE A 224 -0.70 -20.41 -16.48
C ILE A 224 -0.78 -20.81 -17.95
N SER A 225 -0.91 -19.82 -18.81
CA SER A 225 -1.01 -20.06 -20.26
C SER A 225 0.35 -20.30 -20.92
N ASP A 226 1.42 -19.67 -20.44
CA ASP A 226 2.79 -19.86 -20.93
C ASP A 226 3.81 -19.76 -19.80
N PHE A 227 4.45 -20.91 -19.48
CA PHE A 227 5.46 -21.01 -18.43
C PHE A 227 6.76 -20.27 -18.75
N ARG A 228 7.01 -19.88 -20.01
CA ARG A 228 8.16 -19.05 -20.38
C ARG A 228 8.14 -17.69 -19.70
N ASN A 229 6.95 -17.17 -19.36
CA ASN A 229 6.77 -15.91 -18.64
C ASN A 229 7.29 -15.95 -17.20
N LEU A 230 7.63 -17.12 -16.68
CA LEU A 230 8.27 -17.29 -15.37
C LEU A 230 9.80 -17.29 -15.46
N GLY A 231 10.35 -17.32 -16.67
CA GLY A 231 11.75 -17.65 -16.90
C GLY A 231 12.78 -16.67 -16.35
N HIS A 232 12.42 -15.39 -16.21
CA HIS A 232 13.27 -14.36 -15.62
C HIS A 232 13.25 -14.35 -14.08
N LEU A 233 12.33 -15.10 -13.45
CA LEU A 233 12.18 -15.12 -12.00
C LEU A 233 13.28 -15.97 -11.35
N ARG A 234 14.07 -15.36 -10.46
CA ARG A 234 15.08 -16.06 -9.66
C ARG A 234 14.47 -17.10 -8.69
N LYS A 235 13.26 -16.85 -8.18
CA LYS A 235 12.54 -17.80 -7.33
C LYS A 235 11.05 -17.73 -7.58
N CYS A 236 10.45 -18.88 -7.89
CA CYS A 236 9.02 -19.01 -8.10
C CYS A 236 8.47 -20.14 -7.23
N VAL A 237 7.42 -19.88 -6.46
CA VAL A 237 6.68 -20.89 -5.69
C VAL A 237 5.23 -20.81 -6.11
N LEU A 238 4.74 -21.88 -6.75
CA LEU A 238 3.42 -21.91 -7.39
C LEU A 238 2.67 -23.18 -7.05
N ARG A 239 1.35 -23.08 -7.07
CA ARG A 239 0.43 -24.21 -7.13
C ARG A 239 -0.34 -24.16 -8.45
N VAL A 240 0.06 -24.96 -9.44
CA VAL A 240 -0.55 -24.92 -10.78
C VAL A 240 -1.67 -25.96 -10.93
N ALA A 241 -2.72 -25.60 -11.67
CA ALA A 241 -3.87 -26.46 -11.93
C ALA A 241 -3.51 -27.64 -12.85
N LYS A 242 -2.64 -27.39 -13.83
CA LYS A 242 -2.12 -28.36 -14.78
C LYS A 242 -0.71 -27.96 -15.21
N ILE A 243 0.14 -28.95 -15.44
CA ILE A 243 1.47 -28.77 -16.03
C ILE A 243 1.78 -29.98 -16.90
N THR A 244 2.35 -29.76 -18.09
CA THR A 244 2.75 -30.81 -19.03
C THR A 244 4.24 -31.12 -18.94
N VAL A 245 4.69 -32.19 -19.59
CA VAL A 245 6.12 -32.53 -19.67
C VAL A 245 6.89 -31.45 -20.45
N GLU A 246 6.29 -30.87 -21.48
CA GLU A 246 6.84 -29.77 -22.26
C GLU A 246 7.03 -28.52 -21.41
N ASP A 247 6.07 -28.18 -20.55
CA ASP A 247 6.18 -27.07 -19.59
C ASP A 247 7.35 -27.28 -18.62
N LEU A 248 7.54 -28.51 -18.13
CA LEU A 248 8.67 -28.85 -17.25
C LEU A 248 10.02 -28.72 -17.95
N LYS A 249 10.10 -29.06 -19.25
CA LYS A 249 11.31 -28.84 -20.06
C LYS A 249 11.63 -27.36 -20.18
N ILE A 250 10.62 -26.53 -20.48
CA ILE A 250 10.75 -25.07 -20.52
C ILE A 250 11.33 -24.57 -19.18
N LEU A 251 10.70 -24.90 -18.05
CA LEU A 251 11.15 -24.44 -16.73
C LEU A 251 12.57 -24.91 -16.40
N LYS A 252 12.93 -26.13 -16.78
CA LYS A 252 14.29 -26.66 -16.60
C LYS A 252 15.30 -25.81 -17.37
N GLU A 253 15.03 -25.49 -18.64
CA GLU A 253 15.93 -24.71 -19.49
C GLU A 253 16.12 -23.27 -18.99
N VAL A 254 15.06 -22.61 -18.52
CA VAL A 254 15.18 -21.22 -18.05
C VAL A 254 15.80 -21.08 -16.66
N SER A 255 15.84 -22.16 -15.87
CA SER A 255 16.41 -22.16 -14.51
C SER A 255 17.96 -22.14 -14.44
N PHE A 256 18.65 -22.13 -15.58
CA PHE A 256 20.13 -22.21 -15.67
C PHE A 256 20.86 -20.86 -15.86
N PHE A 257 20.20 -19.71 -15.67
CA PHE A 257 20.83 -18.39 -15.77
C PHE A 257 20.70 -17.56 -14.49
#